data_AF-A0A2U1PNP0-F1
#
_entry.id   AF-A0A2U1PNP0-F1
#
_cell.length_a   1.000
_cell.length_b   1.000
_cell.length_c   1.000
_cell.angle_alpha   90.00
_cell.angle_beta   90.00
_cell.angle_gamma   90.00
#
_symmetry.space_group_name_H-M   'P 1'
#
loop_
_entity.id
_entity.type
_entity.pdbx_description
1 polymer ?
#
loop_
_entity_poly.entity_id
_entity_poly.type
_entity_poly.pdbx_seq_one_letter_code
_entity_poly.pdbx_strand_id
1 'polypeptide(L)'
;MPKQSRIVYYNHDINNFYASHGWKQILSLRNKVQKHVTCQIGNGESIFLWHDKWWGPESLSKFIPMECIEQAGLDHNMKVKDMISNGQWCWPDNWHREFPILSTIPVPTLCPNSEDKYMWCSKHGKIDKYSTNKVWADLRQGGTQVDWLKMFSNQL
;
A
#
# COMPACT_ATOMS: atom_id res chain seq x y z
N MET A 1 29.66 57.94 18.80
CA MET A 1 29.28 56.52 18.55
C MET A 1 28.07 56.19 19.40
N PRO A 2 26.99 55.69 18.79
CA PRO A 2 26.39 54.43 19.24
C PRO A 2 26.15 53.47 18.06
N LYS A 3 26.38 52.17 18.31
CA LYS A 3 26.29 51.08 17.33
C LYS A 3 24.82 50.73 17.04
N GLN A 4 24.48 50.60 15.75
CA GLN A 4 23.22 50.04 15.27
C GLN A 4 23.04 48.60 15.79
N SER A 5 21.87 48.33 16.37
CA SER A 5 21.42 46.98 16.68
C SER A 5 20.88 46.33 15.41
N ARG A 6 21.55 45.30 14.91
CA ARG A 6 21.11 44.51 13.77
C ARG A 6 20.20 43.39 14.29
N ILE A 7 18.89 43.56 14.14
CA ILE A 7 17.92 42.48 14.37
C ILE A 7 18.13 41.47 13.24
N VAL A 8 18.59 40.25 13.59
CA VAL A 8 18.69 39.12 12.66
C VAL A 8 17.37 38.37 12.75
N TYR A 9 16.56 38.43 11.69
CA TYR A 9 15.42 37.53 11.53
C TYR A 9 15.97 36.14 11.17
N TYR A 10 15.65 35.13 11.98
CA TYR A 10 15.93 33.74 11.64
C TYR A 10 14.98 33.30 10.51
N ASN A 11 15.55 32.98 9.35
CA ASN A 11 14.84 32.55 8.16
C ASN A 11 14.05 31.26 8.42
N HIS A 12 12.74 31.33 8.17
CA HIS A 12 11.79 30.22 8.18
C HIS A 12 12.02 29.22 7.03
N ASP A 13 12.97 29.50 6.12
CA ASP A 13 13.15 28.77 4.86
C ASP A 13 14.11 27.57 4.92
N ILE A 14 14.91 27.42 5.97
CA ILE A 14 15.88 26.32 6.07
C ILE A 14 15.19 24.97 6.33
N ASN A 15 14.00 24.97 6.93
CA ASN A 15 13.25 23.74 7.21
C ASN A 15 12.58 23.13 5.96
N ASN A 16 12.36 23.91 4.90
CA ASN A 16 11.57 23.46 3.75
C ASN A 16 12.39 22.65 2.74
N PHE A 17 13.70 22.92 2.62
CA PHE A 17 14.56 22.25 1.64
C PHE A 17 14.90 20.81 2.05
N TYR A 18 15.22 20.57 3.33
CA TYR A 18 15.53 19.22 3.84
C TYR A 18 14.30 18.32 3.95
N ALA A 19 13.14 18.89 4.32
CA ALA A 19 11.88 18.15 4.38
C ALA A 19 11.48 17.61 3.00
N SER A 20 11.65 18.41 1.93
CA SER A 20 11.32 18.02 0.56
C SER A 20 12.09 16.77 0.10
N HIS A 21 13.38 16.65 0.43
CA HIS A 21 14.18 15.47 0.09
C HIS A 21 13.77 14.23 0.88
N GLY A 22 13.47 14.37 2.18
CA GLY A 22 12.95 13.27 3.00
C GLY A 22 11.62 12.73 2.49
N TRP A 23 10.67 13.61 2.16
CA TRP A 23 9.38 13.22 1.60
C TRP A 23 9.49 12.55 0.24
N LYS A 24 10.36 13.05 -0.65
CA LYS A 24 10.63 12.39 -1.95
C LYS A 24 11.15 10.96 -1.75
N GLN A 25 12.03 10.74 -0.77
CA GLN A 25 12.51 9.39 -0.47
C GLN A 25 11.39 8.49 0.05
N ILE A 26 10.59 8.96 1.01
CA ILE A 26 9.43 8.22 1.53
C ILE A 26 8.47 7.84 0.39
N LEU A 27 8.14 8.79 -0.49
CA LEU A 27 7.27 8.56 -1.64
C LEU A 27 7.89 7.57 -2.64
N SER A 28 9.20 7.61 -2.86
CA SER A 28 9.86 6.65 -3.74
C SER A 28 9.80 5.21 -3.20
N LEU A 29 9.71 5.04 -1.88
CA LEU A 29 9.52 3.72 -1.24
C LEU A 29 8.08 3.21 -1.36
N ARG A 30 7.09 4.08 -1.59
CA ARG A 30 5.67 3.72 -1.68
C ARG A 30 5.43 2.53 -2.60
N ASN A 31 5.99 2.57 -3.81
CA ASN A 31 5.81 1.51 -4.81
C ASN A 31 6.48 0.19 -4.42
N LYS A 32 7.53 0.21 -3.59
CA LYS A 32 8.15 -0.99 -3.04
C LYS A 32 7.26 -1.59 -1.94
N VAL A 33 6.82 -0.75 -1.00
CA VAL A 33 5.95 -1.13 0.11
C VAL A 33 4.60 -1.67 -0.38
N GLN A 34 3.97 -1.02 -1.36
CA GLN A 34 2.65 -1.40 -1.89
C GLN A 34 2.62 -2.82 -2.50
N LYS A 35 3.77 -3.38 -2.89
CA LYS A 35 3.86 -4.78 -3.35
C LYS A 35 3.63 -5.78 -2.22
N HIS A 36 3.91 -5.38 -0.99
CA HIS A 36 3.82 -6.23 0.19
C HIS A 36 2.54 -6.00 1.01
N VAL A 37 1.79 -4.93 0.77
CA VAL A 37 0.55 -4.67 1.53
C VAL A 37 -0.61 -5.41 0.86
N THR A 38 -1.31 -6.25 1.64
CA THR A 38 -2.54 -6.96 1.24
C THR A 38 -3.59 -6.80 2.33
N CYS A 39 -4.84 -7.12 2.03
CA CYS A 39 -5.97 -6.94 2.93
C CYS A 39 -6.58 -8.29 3.27
N GLN A 40 -6.89 -8.49 4.54
CA GLN A 40 -7.69 -9.59 5.03
C GLN A 40 -9.09 -9.06 5.32
N ILE A 41 -10.08 -9.60 4.61
CA ILE A 41 -11.49 -9.20 4.78
C ILE A 41 -12.03 -9.73 6.10
N GLY A 42 -12.63 -8.83 6.88
CA GLY A 42 -13.46 -9.10 8.04
C GLY A 42 -14.91 -8.73 7.72
N ASN A 43 -15.32 -7.51 8.07
CA ASN A 43 -16.66 -6.98 7.83
C ASN A 43 -16.81 -6.33 6.44
N GLY A 44 -15.70 -6.06 5.75
CA GLY A 44 -15.66 -5.49 4.40
C GLY A 44 -16.00 -4.00 4.32
N GLU A 45 -16.06 -3.29 5.45
CA GLU A 45 -16.49 -1.88 5.51
C GLU A 45 -15.34 -0.89 5.22
N SER A 46 -14.10 -1.31 5.44
CA SER A 46 -12.94 -0.43 5.27
C SER A 46 -12.18 -0.68 3.97
N ILE A 47 -12.22 -1.92 3.46
CA ILE A 47 -11.50 -2.33 2.25
C ILE A 47 -12.20 -1.80 0.99
N PHE A 48 -11.46 -1.06 0.18
CA PHE A 48 -11.93 -0.59 -1.12
C PHE A 48 -11.94 -1.71 -2.15
N LEU A 49 -13.07 -1.90 -2.82
CA LEU A 49 -13.27 -2.98 -3.77
C LEU A 49 -12.27 -2.92 -4.93
N TRP A 50 -12.07 -1.72 -5.50
CA TRP A 50 -11.26 -1.54 -6.71
C TRP A 50 -9.78 -1.35 -6.44
N HIS A 51 -9.43 -0.74 -5.31
CA HIS A 51 -8.09 -0.21 -5.04
C HIS A 51 -7.24 -1.10 -4.13
N ASP A 52 -7.87 -1.82 -3.20
CA ASP A 52 -7.16 -2.63 -2.23
C ASP A 52 -6.87 -4.05 -2.76
N LYS A 53 -5.81 -4.67 -2.24
CA LYS A 53 -5.40 -6.03 -2.60
C LYS A 53 -5.99 -7.05 -1.62
N TRP A 54 -7.26 -7.39 -1.82
CA TRP A 54 -8.02 -8.26 -0.89
C TRP A 54 -8.28 -9.68 -1.41
N TRP A 55 -8.23 -9.90 -2.73
CA TRP A 55 -8.45 -11.23 -3.34
C TRP A 55 -7.19 -11.82 -3.98
N GLY A 56 -6.48 -11.01 -4.75
CA GLY A 56 -5.36 -11.46 -5.58
C GLY A 56 -4.06 -10.69 -5.32
N PRO A 57 -3.01 -10.95 -6.12
CA PRO A 57 -1.73 -10.24 -6.00
C PRO A 57 -1.83 -8.76 -6.37
N GLU A 58 -2.89 -8.37 -7.08
CA GLU A 58 -3.14 -7.03 -7.61
C GLU A 58 -4.57 -6.57 -7.32
N SER A 59 -4.78 -5.26 -7.36
CA SER A 59 -6.09 -4.63 -7.17
C SER A 59 -6.99 -4.83 -8.40
N LEU A 60 -8.31 -4.81 -8.22
CA LEU A 60 -9.25 -4.98 -9.33
C LEU A 60 -9.18 -3.86 -10.37
N SER A 61 -8.78 -2.65 -9.97
CA SER A 61 -8.56 -1.51 -10.88
C SER A 61 -7.48 -1.75 -11.94
N LYS A 62 -6.65 -2.81 -11.81
CA LYS A 62 -5.71 -3.22 -12.86
C LYS A 62 -6.38 -4.03 -13.97
N PHE A 63 -7.53 -4.63 -13.70
CA PHE A 63 -8.26 -5.49 -14.62
C PHE A 63 -9.53 -4.82 -15.15
N ILE A 64 -10.12 -3.94 -14.35
CA ILE A 64 -11.35 -3.21 -14.69
C ILE A 64 -10.98 -1.72 -14.75
N PRO A 65 -11.04 -1.10 -15.95
CA PRO A 65 -10.78 0.33 -16.10
C PRO A 65 -11.78 1.17 -15.29
N MET A 66 -11.31 2.29 -14.74
CA MET A 66 -12.15 3.18 -13.93
C MET A 66 -13.30 3.78 -14.74
N GLU A 67 -13.11 3.98 -16.04
CA GLU A 67 -14.12 4.47 -16.96
C GLU A 67 -15.32 3.52 -17.05
N CYS A 68 -15.09 2.20 -16.99
CA CYS A 68 -16.16 1.20 -17.00
C CYS A 68 -16.96 1.22 -15.69
N ILE A 69 -16.30 1.51 -14.56
CA ILE A 69 -16.93 1.66 -13.25
C ILE A 69 -17.85 2.88 -13.25
N GLU A 70 -17.38 4.02 -13.80
CA GLU A 70 -18.18 5.25 -13.94
C GLU A 70 -19.38 5.05 -14.86
N GLN A 71 -19.18 4.39 -16.00
CA GLN A 71 -20.26 4.09 -16.95
C GLN A 71 -21.34 3.19 -16.35
N ALA A 72 -20.98 2.30 -15.43
CA ALA A 72 -21.91 1.47 -14.68
C ALA A 72 -22.59 2.21 -13.51
N GLY A 73 -22.23 3.48 -13.25
CA GLY A 73 -22.77 4.26 -12.15
C GLY A 73 -22.31 3.81 -10.77
N LEU A 74 -21.18 3.09 -10.69
CA LEU A 74 -20.61 2.61 -9.43
C LEU A 74 -19.63 3.65 -8.86
N ASP A 75 -19.50 3.66 -7.53
CA ASP A 75 -18.54 4.52 -6.83
C ASP A 75 -17.12 3.94 -6.93
N HIS A 76 -16.14 4.79 -7.24
CA HIS A 76 -14.70 4.48 -7.15
C HIS A 76 -14.27 4.11 -5.73
N ASN A 77 -14.93 4.67 -4.74
CA ASN A 77 -14.65 4.43 -3.33
C ASN A 77 -15.49 3.30 -2.71
N MET A 78 -16.20 2.54 -3.55
CA MET A 78 -17.05 1.43 -3.13
C MET A 78 -16.28 0.42 -2.28
N LYS A 79 -16.92 -0.07 -1.22
CA LYS A 79 -16.35 -1.07 -0.32
C LYS A 79 -16.73 -2.48 -0.74
N VAL A 80 -15.96 -3.47 -0.28
CA VAL A 80 -16.26 -4.88 -0.55
C VAL A 80 -17.65 -5.25 -0.02
N LYS A 81 -18.04 -4.75 1.16
CA LYS A 81 -19.36 -4.98 1.74
C LYS A 81 -20.49 -4.48 0.84
N ASP A 82 -20.31 -3.35 0.17
CA ASP A 82 -21.35 -2.71 -0.63
C ASP A 82 -21.69 -3.50 -1.90
N MET A 83 -20.74 -4.28 -2.42
CA MET A 83 -20.90 -5.10 -3.61
C MET A 83 -21.44 -6.51 -3.31
N ILE A 84 -21.73 -6.83 -2.04
CA ILE A 84 -22.21 -8.15 -1.63
C ILE A 84 -23.59 -8.04 -1.00
N SER A 85 -24.57 -8.73 -1.58
CA SER A 85 -25.91 -8.87 -1.01
C SER A 85 -26.30 -10.33 -0.95
N ASN A 86 -26.91 -10.75 0.17
CA ASN A 86 -27.36 -12.13 0.41
C ASN A 86 -26.26 -13.19 0.14
N GLY A 87 -25.00 -12.86 0.44
CA GLY A 87 -23.86 -13.76 0.24
C GLY A 87 -23.46 -13.98 -1.23
N GLN A 88 -23.87 -13.09 -2.13
CA GLN A 88 -23.52 -13.10 -3.55
C GLN A 88 -22.97 -11.75 -4.00
N TRP A 89 -22.14 -11.77 -5.03
CA TRP A 89 -21.72 -10.54 -5.71
C TRP A 89 -22.91 -9.90 -6.42
N CYS A 90 -23.02 -8.58 -6.31
CA CYS A 90 -23.98 -7.76 -7.01
C CYS A 90 -23.34 -7.02 -8.20
N TRP A 91 -22.52 -7.74 -8.98
CA TRP A 91 -21.91 -7.16 -10.19
C TRP A 91 -23.00 -6.67 -11.16
N PRO A 92 -22.76 -5.58 -11.90
CA PRO A 92 -23.68 -5.15 -12.94
C PRO A 92 -23.88 -6.22 -14.02
N ASP A 93 -25.01 -6.12 -14.71
CA ASP A 93 -25.31 -7.02 -15.83
C ASP A 93 -24.21 -6.97 -16.90
N ASN A 94 -23.93 -8.12 -17.52
CA ASN A 94 -22.89 -8.32 -18.53
C ASN A 94 -21.43 -8.23 -18.04
N TRP A 95 -21.15 -7.82 -16.81
CA TRP A 95 -19.77 -7.69 -16.32
C TRP A 95 -19.01 -9.03 -16.30
N HIS A 96 -19.69 -10.15 -16.05
CA HIS A 96 -19.07 -11.47 -16.18
C HIS A 96 -18.61 -11.80 -17.61
N ARG A 97 -19.22 -11.19 -18.63
CA ARG A 97 -18.82 -11.34 -20.04
C ARG A 97 -17.68 -10.39 -20.39
N GLU A 98 -17.75 -9.13 -19.93
CA GLU A 98 -16.75 -8.09 -20.22
C GLU A 98 -15.45 -8.30 -19.42
N PHE A 99 -15.58 -8.73 -18.17
CA PHE A 99 -14.48 -8.96 -17.23
C PHE A 99 -14.53 -10.38 -16.67
N PRO A 100 -14.12 -11.41 -17.44
CA PRO A 100 -14.18 -12.81 -17.02
C PRO A 100 -13.42 -13.11 -15.71
N ILE A 101 -12.45 -12.25 -15.35
CA ILE A 101 -11.72 -12.32 -14.08
C ILE A 101 -12.66 -12.33 -12.86
N LEU A 102 -13.80 -11.64 -12.94
CA LEU A 102 -14.79 -11.56 -11.86
C LEU A 102 -15.35 -12.93 -11.47
N SER A 103 -15.43 -13.86 -12.43
CA SER A 103 -15.90 -15.23 -12.18
C SER A 103 -14.88 -16.07 -11.39
N THR A 104 -13.64 -15.63 -11.30
CA THR A 104 -12.59 -16.29 -10.51
C THR A 104 -12.53 -15.83 -9.05
N ILE A 105 -13.32 -14.79 -8.71
CA ILE A 105 -13.31 -14.17 -7.39
C ILE A 105 -14.37 -14.86 -6.51
N PRO A 106 -13.96 -15.65 -5.49
CA PRO A 106 -14.91 -16.20 -4.55
C PRO A 106 -15.56 -15.07 -3.74
N VAL A 107 -16.85 -15.22 -3.42
CA VAL A 107 -17.53 -14.28 -2.53
C VAL A 107 -16.94 -14.44 -1.13
N PRO A 108 -16.35 -13.39 -0.53
CA PRO A 108 -15.80 -13.47 0.81
C PRO A 108 -16.93 -13.63 1.84
N THR A 109 -16.68 -14.43 2.87
CA THR A 109 -17.59 -14.51 4.02
C THR A 109 -17.38 -13.28 4.90
N LEU A 110 -18.34 -12.36 4.90
CA LEU A 110 -18.29 -11.17 5.74
C LEU A 110 -18.65 -11.53 7.18
N CYS A 111 -17.79 -11.15 8.12
CA CYS A 111 -17.96 -11.36 9.55
C CYS A 111 -18.22 -10.02 10.24
N PRO A 112 -19.47 -9.68 10.62
CA PRO A 112 -19.80 -8.37 11.19
C PRO A 112 -19.01 -7.99 12.44
N ASN A 113 -18.59 -8.99 13.23
CA ASN A 113 -17.84 -8.80 14.47
C ASN A 113 -16.30 -8.84 14.27
N SER A 114 -15.83 -8.89 13.03
CA SER A 114 -14.40 -8.88 12.71
C SER A 114 -14.07 -7.67 11.85
N GLU A 115 -13.16 -6.82 12.31
CA GLU A 115 -12.62 -5.74 11.49
C GLU A 115 -11.74 -6.29 10.36
N ASP A 116 -11.75 -5.58 9.23
CA ASP A 116 -10.78 -5.75 8.15
C ASP A 116 -9.35 -5.43 8.63
N LYS A 117 -8.34 -6.07 8.02
CA LYS A 117 -6.94 -5.91 8.43
C LYS A 117 -6.01 -5.74 7.24
N TYR A 118 -5.09 -4.78 7.34
CA TYR A 118 -3.94 -4.69 6.44
C TYR A 118 -2.83 -5.62 6.93
N MET A 119 -2.38 -6.48 6.04
CA MET A 119 -1.41 -7.54 6.29
C MET A 119 -0.17 -7.34 5.43
N TRP A 120 0.95 -7.91 5.88
CA TRP A 120 2.22 -7.89 5.16
C TRP A 120 2.44 -9.22 4.45
N CYS A 121 2.60 -9.17 3.14
CA CYS A 121 3.02 -10.28 2.29
C CYS A 121 4.54 -10.23 2.13
N SER A 122 5.23 -11.26 2.63
CA SER A 122 6.69 -11.34 2.53
C SER A 122 7.15 -11.51 1.08
N LYS A 123 8.46 -11.35 0.84
CA LYS A 123 9.05 -11.61 -0.48
C LYS A 123 8.86 -13.06 -0.99
N HIS A 124 8.49 -13.98 -0.10
CA HIS A 124 8.20 -15.38 -0.41
C HIS A 124 6.70 -15.69 -0.48
N GLY A 125 5.83 -14.67 -0.48
CA GLY A 125 4.38 -14.84 -0.59
C GLY A 125 3.67 -15.20 0.72
N LYS A 126 4.39 -15.20 1.86
CA LYS A 126 3.77 -15.49 3.17
C LYS A 126 3.07 -14.24 3.70
N ILE A 127 1.78 -14.35 3.96
CA ILE A 127 0.97 -13.28 4.59
C ILE A 127 1.07 -13.40 6.11
N ASP A 128 1.39 -12.30 6.79
CA ASP A 128 1.54 -12.24 8.23
C ASP A 128 1.24 -10.82 8.76
N LYS A 129 1.10 -10.69 10.09
CA LYS A 129 0.98 -9.40 10.75
C LYS A 129 2.23 -8.56 10.50
N TYR A 130 2.02 -7.25 10.39
CA TYR A 130 3.10 -6.28 10.26
C TYR A 130 4.11 -6.41 11.41
N SER A 131 5.40 -6.32 11.07
CA SER A 131 6.50 -6.18 12.02
C SER A 131 7.64 -5.44 11.32
N THR A 132 8.19 -4.43 11.97
CA THR A 132 9.31 -3.63 11.43
C THR A 132 10.49 -4.50 11.02
N ASN A 133 10.80 -5.55 11.78
CA ASN A 133 11.89 -6.48 11.47
C ASN A 133 11.64 -7.27 10.17
N LYS A 134 10.41 -7.78 9.97
CA LYS A 134 10.04 -8.54 8.76
C LYS A 134 10.05 -7.63 7.53
N VAL A 135 9.41 -6.46 7.67
CA VAL A 135 9.36 -5.43 6.62
C VAL A 135 10.76 -5.01 6.20
N TRP A 136 11.64 -4.73 7.16
CA TRP A 136 13.03 -4.36 6.85
C TRP A 136 13.79 -5.49 6.15
N ALA A 137 13.60 -6.74 6.58
CA ALA A 137 14.23 -7.90 5.97
C ALA A 137 13.75 -8.16 4.53
N ASP A 138 12.50 -7.84 4.22
CA ASP A 138 11.91 -7.96 2.89
C ASP A 138 12.28 -6.79 1.96
N LEU A 139 12.37 -5.56 2.50
CA LEU A 139 12.66 -4.36 1.70
C LEU A 139 14.16 -4.15 1.42
N ARG A 140 15.05 -4.61 2.31
CA ARG A 140 16.49 -4.46 2.09
C ARG A 140 16.90 -5.27 0.86
N GLN A 141 17.53 -4.60 -0.11
CA GLN A 141 18.30 -5.31 -1.12
C GLN A 141 19.42 -6.03 -0.39
N GLY A 142 19.67 -7.31 -0.70
CA GLY A 142 20.75 -8.05 -0.08
C GLY A 142 22.05 -7.29 -0.27
N GLY A 143 22.52 -6.62 0.78
CA GLY A 143 23.82 -5.96 0.76
C GLY A 143 24.87 -7.03 0.56
N THR A 144 25.82 -6.79 -0.32
CA THR A 144 27.04 -7.59 -0.40
C THR A 144 27.59 -7.68 1.02
N GLN A 145 27.87 -8.89 1.50
CA GLN A 145 28.53 -9.07 2.78
C GLN A 145 29.91 -8.40 2.66
N VAL A 146 30.01 -7.17 3.14
CA VAL A 146 31.28 -6.46 3.16
C VAL A 146 32.08 -7.06 4.29
N ASP A 147 33.20 -7.70 3.96
CA ASP A 147 34.06 -8.34 4.95
C ASP A 147 34.95 -7.27 5.59
N TRP A 148 34.37 -6.49 6.49
CA TRP A 148 35.05 -5.40 7.19
C TRP A 148 36.33 -5.89 7.89
N LEU A 149 36.35 -7.16 8.32
CA LEU A 149 37.51 -7.79 8.95
C LEU A 149 38.72 -7.83 8.00
N LYS A 150 38.52 -7.99 6.69
CA LYS A 150 39.60 -7.95 5.68
C LYS A 150 40.16 -6.56 5.45
N MET A 151 39.41 -5.50 5.74
CA MET A 151 39.94 -4.13 5.66
C MET A 151 40.85 -3.78 6.83
N PHE A 152 40.58 -4.31 8.03
CA PHE A 152 41.39 -4.04 9.21
C PHE A 152 42.52 -5.05 9.45
N SER A 153 42.49 -6.23 8.81
CA SER A 153 43.55 -7.24 8.92
C SER A 153 44.81 -6.93 8.10
N ASN A 154 44.81 -5.89 7.27
CA ASN A 154 45.96 -5.48 6.46
C ASN A 154 46.71 -4.25 7.03
N GLN A 155 46.47 -3.89 8.30
CA GLN A 155 47.18 -2.80 9.00
C GLN A 155 47.87 -3.23 10.31
N LEU A 156 48.21 -4.51 10.44
CA LEU A 156 49.04 -5.03 11.54
C LEU A 156 50.21 -5.84 10.99
#